data_AF-E3NGD0-F1
#
_entry.id   AF-E3NGD0-F1
#
_cell.length_a   1.000
_cell.length_b   1.000
_cell.length_c   1.000
_cell.angle_alpha   90.00
_cell.angle_beta   90.00
_cell.angle_gamma   90.00
#
_symmetry.space_group_name_H-M   'P 1'
#
loop_
_entity.id
_entity.type
_entity.pdbx_description
1 polymer ?
#
loop_
_entity_poly.entity_id
_entity_poly.type
_entity_poly.pdbx_seq_one_letter_code
_entity_poly.pdbx_strand_id
1 'polypeptide(L)' 'MRGSSSLDSLPGKGHLDTLEIENFKSYKGFHLIGPFSRFTAIIGPNGSGKSNLMDAISFVWRETPISRRHQKCV' A
#
# COMPACT_ATOMS: atom_id res chain seq x y z
N MET A 1 26.83 -6.36 -4.22
CA MET A 1 26.98 -5.16 -3.37
C MET A 1 25.61 -4.49 -3.21
N ARG A 2 24.99 -4.68 -2.03
CA ARG A 2 23.87 -3.94 -1.39
C ARG A 2 23.50 -4.87 -0.21
N GLY A 3 24.24 -4.84 0.89
CA GLY A 3 24.19 -3.74 1.85
C GLY A 3 23.08 -3.99 2.86
N SER A 4 23.03 -5.20 3.45
CA SER A 4 22.26 -5.48 4.66
C SER A 4 22.92 -4.71 5.80
N SER A 5 22.57 -3.43 5.93
CA SER A 5 23.05 -2.59 7.01
C SER A 5 22.49 -3.13 8.32
N SER A 6 23.37 -3.37 9.29
CA SER A 6 23.10 -3.96 10.61
C SER A 6 22.02 -3.24 11.44
N LEU A 7 21.50 -2.11 10.94
CA LEU A 7 20.34 -1.37 11.42
C LEU A 7 18.98 -1.99 11.05
N ASP A 8 18.90 -3.01 10.18
CA ASP A 8 17.62 -3.65 9.77
C ASP A 8 17.13 -4.66 10.81
N SER A 9 18.03 -5.15 11.66
CA SER A 9 17.74 -6.18 12.65
C SER A 9 17.67 -5.64 14.08
N LEU A 10 17.50 -4.32 14.25
CA LEU A 10 17.30 -3.75 15.59
C LEU A 10 15.99 -4.31 16.16
N PRO A 11 16.02 -5.04 17.30
CA PRO A 11 14.82 -5.56 17.91
C PRO A 11 13.92 -4.39 18.32
N GLY A 12 12.72 -4.31 17.73
CA GLY A 12 11.73 -3.27 18.03
C GLY A 12 11.36 -2.31 16.91
N LYS A 13 11.99 -2.39 15.72
CA LYS A 13 11.56 -1.59 14.56
C LYS A 13 10.62 -2.39 13.65
N GLY A 14 9.31 -2.14 13.79
CA GLY A 14 8.30 -2.68 12.87
C GLY A 14 8.51 -2.17 11.44
N HIS A 15 8.36 -3.06 10.47
CA HIS A 15 8.42 -2.74 9.04
C HIS A 15 7.25 -3.44 8.33
N LEU A 16 6.78 -2.85 7.23
CA LEU A 16 5.66 -3.39 6.45
C LEU A 16 6.17 -4.52 5.57
N ASP A 17 5.81 -5.77 5.83
CA ASP A 17 6.34 -6.90 5.05
C ASP A 17 5.65 -7.06 3.69
N THR A 18 4.32 -7.15 3.72
CA THR A 18 3.46 -7.36 2.55
C THR A 18 2.15 -6.57 2.67
N LEU A 19 1.52 -6.32 1.52
CA LEU A 19 0.22 -5.66 1.43
C LEU A 19 -0.65 -6.42 0.43
N GLU A 20 -1.80 -6.88 0.90
CA GLU A 20 -2.78 -7.60 0.11
C GLU A 20 -3.97 -6.69 -0.20
N ILE A 21 -4.34 -6.62 -1.47
CA ILE A 21 -5.44 -5.78 -1.96
C ILE A 21 -6.36 -6.62 -2.81
N GLU A 22 -7.64 -6.63 -2.45
CA GLU A 22 -8.68 -7.30 -3.22
C GLU A 22 -9.80 -6.33 -3.58
N ASN A 23 -10.15 -6.27 -4.87
CA ASN A 23 -11.30 -5.50 -5.38
C ASN A 23 -11.37 -4.03 -4.93
N PHE A 24 -10.21 -3.35 -4.81
CA PHE A 24 -10.14 -1.95 -4.35
C PHE A 24 -10.10 -0.95 -5.52
N LYS A 25 -11.17 -0.17 -5.71
CA LYS A 25 -11.29 0.83 -6.78
C LYS A 25 -10.94 0.27 -8.17
N SER A 26 -9.77 0.65 -8.71
CA SER A 26 -9.28 0.23 -10.02
C SER A 26 -8.51 -1.09 -9.99
N TYR A 27 -8.21 -1.63 -8.81
CA TYR A 27 -7.59 -2.93 -8.64
C TYR A 27 -8.68 -4.00 -8.66
N LYS A 28 -8.86 -4.66 -9.82
CA LYS A 28 -9.74 -5.83 -9.94
C LYS A 28 -8.96 -7.10 -9.59
N GLY A 29 -9.59 -7.99 -8.83
CA GLY A 29 -8.97 -9.24 -8.38
C GLY A 29 -8.04 -9.05 -7.17
N PHE A 30 -7.26 -10.08 -6.89
CA PHE A 30 -6.31 -10.14 -5.78
C PHE A 30 -4.91 -9.69 -6.21
N HIS A 31 -4.34 -8.74 -5.49
CA HIS A 31 -3.01 -8.17 -5.71
C HIS A 31 -2.19 -8.29 -4.44
N LEU A 32 -1.08 -9.02 -4.52
CA LEU A 32 -0.07 -9.12 -3.47
C LEU A 32 1.08 -8.17 -3.80
N ILE A 33 1.29 -7.17 -2.95
CA ILE A 33 2.38 -6.20 -3.08
C ILE A 33 3.41 -6.52 -2.00
N GLY A 34 4.58 -7.00 -2.42
CA GLY A 34 5.69 -7.31 -1.52
C GLY A 34 6.83 -8.07 -2.21
N PRO A 35 7.95 -8.29 -1.51
CA PRO A 35 8.27 -7.78 -0.17
C PRO A 35 8.71 -6.30 -0.19
N PHE A 36 8.22 -5.49 0.75
CA PHE A 36 8.71 -4.11 0.85
C PHE A 36 10.12 -4.10 1.47
N SER A 37 10.95 -3.16 1.05
CA SER A 37 12.25 -2.89 1.69
C SER A 37 12.16 -1.64 2.56
N ARG A 38 13.26 -1.26 3.25
CA ARG A 38 13.31 -0.02 4.04
C ARG A 38 12.79 1.22 3.29
N PHE A 39 12.96 1.23 1.98
CA PHE A 39 12.46 2.26 1.08
C PHE A 39 11.83 1.61 -0.13
N THR A 40 10.52 1.79 -0.32
CA THR A 40 9.81 1.26 -1.48
C THR A 40 9.17 2.42 -2.23
N ALA A 41 9.46 2.52 -3.52
CA ALA A 41 8.88 3.53 -4.40
C ALA A 41 7.77 2.89 -5.25
N ILE A 42 6.56 3.46 -5.18
CA ILE A 42 5.44 3.04 -6.03
C ILE A 42 5.52 3.83 -7.34
N ILE A 43 5.87 3.14 -8.43
CA ILE A 43 6.00 3.70 -9.78
C ILE A 43 5.05 3.02 -10.77
N GLY A 44 4.76 3.68 -11.89
CA GLY A 44 3.86 3.14 -12.92
C GLY A 44 3.23 4.23 -13.78
N PRO A 45 2.59 3.87 -14.90
CA PRO A 45 2.00 4.82 -15.86
C PRO A 45 0.86 5.66 -15.25
N ASN A 46 0.56 6.82 -15.84
CA ASN A 46 -0.55 7.66 -15.39
C ASN A 46 -1.88 6.89 -15.51
N GLY A 47 -2.70 6.95 -14.45
CA GLY A 47 -3.96 6.20 -14.37
C GLY A 47 -3.85 4.76 -13.86
N SER A 48 -2.67 4.23 -13.55
CA SER A 48 -2.48 2.86 -13.06
C SER A 48 -3.00 2.59 -11.62
N GLY A 49 -3.59 3.59 -10.96
CA GLY A 49 -4.12 3.43 -9.60
C GLY A 49 -3.12 3.59 -8.45
N LYS A 50 -1.94 4.20 -8.67
CA LYS A 50 -0.95 4.45 -7.60
C LYS A 50 -1.52 5.30 -6.44
N SER A 51 -2.28 6.34 -6.75
CA SER A 51 -2.96 7.15 -5.74
C SER A 51 -4.06 6.35 -5.01
N ASN A 52 -4.72 5.41 -5.71
CA ASN A 52 -5.68 4.51 -5.08
C ASN A 52 -5.00 3.54 -4.10
N LEU A 53 -3.78 3.08 -4.41
CA LEU A 53 -2.98 2.27 -3.49
C LEU A 53 -2.63 3.05 -2.22
N MET A 54 -2.25 4.33 -2.35
CA MET A 54 -2.02 5.20 -1.20
C MET A 54 -3.31 5.47 -0.40
N ASP A 55 -4.45 5.62 -1.08
CA ASP A 55 -5.75 5.75 -0.41
C ASP A 55 -6.12 4.48 0.37
N ALA A 56 -5.80 3.28 -0.16
CA ALA A 56 -6.03 2.01 0.52
C ALA A 56 -5.21 1.90 1.81
N ILE A 57 -3.91 2.21 1.74
CA ILE A 57 -3.02 2.22 2.91
C ILE A 57 -3.52 3.23 3.95
N SER A 58 -3.91 4.42 3.49
CA SER A 58 -4.47 5.47 4.36
C SER A 58 -5.80 5.06 4.99
N PHE A 59 -6.62 4.26 4.29
CA PHE A 59 -7.86 3.70 4.82
C PHE A 59 -7.60 2.68 5.93
N VAL A 60 -6.61 1.81 5.75
CA VAL A 60 -6.23 0.81 6.77
C VAL A 60 -5.66 1.47 8.02
N TRP A 61 -4.86 2.53 7.88
CA TRP A 61 -4.27 3.22 9.03
C TRP A 61 -5.20 4.19 9.76
N ARG A 62 -6.31 4.62 9.14
CA ARG A 62 -7.21 5.61 9.73
C ARG A 62 -8.37 4.94 10.46
N GLU A 63 -8.57 5.26 11.74
CA GLU A 63 -9.66 4.75 12.60
C GLU A 63 -11.09 5.23 12.22
N THR A 64 -11.30 5.79 11.02
CA THR A 64 -12.62 6.27 10.60
C THR A 64 -12.89 5.90 9.15
N PRO A 65 -13.98 5.17 8.85
CA PRO A 65 -14.36 4.90 7.48
C PRO A 65 -14.68 6.25 6.83
N ILE A 66 -13.86 6.68 5.87
CA ILE A 66 -14.20 7.81 5.02
C ILE A 66 -15.32 7.31 4.10
N SER A 67 -16.54 7.33 4.64
CA SER A 67 -17.72 7.17 3.82
C SER A 67 -17.71 8.29 2.77
N ARG A 68 -17.61 7.86 1.51
CA ARG A 68 -18.07 8.54 0.30
C ARG A 68 -17.46 9.91 -0.04
N ARG A 69 -16.70 9.95 -1.13
CA ARG A 69 -16.96 10.93 -2.21
C ARG A 69 -17.01 10.18 -3.55
N HIS A 70 -18.22 10.12 -4.13
CA HIS A 70 -18.58 9.61 -5.46
C HIS A 70 -18.65 8.10 -5.70
N GLN A 71 -19.68 7.45 -5.14
CA GLN A 71 -20.62 6.68 -5.97
C GLN A 71 -21.99 6.63 -5.28
N LYS A 72 -22.75 7.71 -5.44
CA LYS A 72 -24.20 7.60 -5.65
C LYS A 72 -24.37 7.94 -7.12
N CYS A 73 -24.79 6.95 -7.91
CA CYS A 73 -25.68 7.09 -9.05
C CYS A 73 -26.10 5.66 -9.43
N VAL A 74 -27.33 5.36 -9.01
CA VAL A 74 -28.18 4.18 -9.28
C VAL A 74 -27.73 2.87 -8.63
#